data_AF-A0A847B5M9-F1
#
_entry.id   AF-A0A847B5M9-F1
#
_cell.length_a   1.000
_cell.length_b   1.000
_cell.length_c   1.000
_cell.angle_alpha   90.00
_cell.angle_beta   90.00
_cell.angle_gamma   90.00
#
_symmetry.space_group_name_H-M   'P 1'
#
loop_
_entity.id
_entity.type
_entity.pdbx_description
1 polymer ?
#
loop_
_entity_poly.entity_id
_entity_poly.type
_entity_poly.pdbx_seq_one_letter_code
_entity_poly.pdbx_strand_id
1 'polypeptide(L)' 'MYQNAKQIYAKFGVDTEKALEKVKNIPLSLHCWQGDDVGGFENKSFLTGGIQTTGNYPGKARNYTEVMND' A
#
# COMPACT_ATOMS: atom_id res chain seq x y z
N MET A 1 5.03 11.77 -23.06
CA MET A 1 3.75 11.19 -22.58
C MET A 1 3.04 12.12 -21.59
N TYR A 2 3.63 12.48 -20.45
CA TYR A 2 3.02 13.39 -19.46
C TYR A 2 2.62 14.77 -20.00
N GLN A 3 3.48 15.45 -20.76
CA GLN A 3 3.20 16.80 -21.29
C GLN A 3 1.96 16.84 -22.21
N ASN A 4 1.74 15.78 -23.01
CA ASN A 4 0.55 15.66 -23.84
C ASN A 4 -0.71 15.50 -22.98
N ALA A 5 -0.65 14.68 -21.91
CA ALA A 5 -1.75 14.52 -20.97
C ALA A 5 -2.07 15.85 -20.26
N LYS A 6 -1.06 16.58 -19.79
CA LYS A 6 -1.22 17.90 -19.17
C LYS A 6 -1.97 18.88 -20.07
N GLN A 7 -1.65 18.92 -21.36
CA GLN A 7 -2.37 19.76 -22.33
C GLN A 7 -3.83 19.33 -22.53
N ILE A 8 -4.11 18.02 -22.52
CA ILE A 8 -5.48 17.50 -22.60
C ILE A 8 -6.29 17.93 -21.38
N TYR A 9 -5.75 17.74 -20.17
CA TYR A 9 -6.41 18.13 -18.92
C TYR A 9 -6.60 19.65 -18.80
N ALA A 10 -5.66 20.45 -19.31
CA ALA A 10 -5.79 21.91 -19.34
C ALA A 10 -6.99 22.39 -20.17
N LYS A 11 -7.37 21.68 -21.24
CA LYS A 11 -8.57 21.99 -22.04
C LYS A 11 -9.87 21.86 -21.23
N PHE A 12 -9.86 21.07 -20.16
CA PHE A 12 -10.97 20.92 -19.22
C PHE A 12 -10.83 21.81 -17.98
N GLY A 13 -9.87 22.74 -17.97
CA GLY A 13 -9.61 23.62 -16.83
C GLY A 13 -8.92 22.92 -15.64
N VAL A 14 -8.32 21.74 -15.86
CA VAL A 14 -7.65 20.97 -14.81
C VAL A 14 -6.14 21.26 -14.83
N ASP A 15 -5.62 21.74 -13.70
CA ASP A 15 -4.19 21.91 -13.46
C ASP A 15 -3.60 20.64 -12.81
N THR A 16 -2.88 19.85 -13.61
CA THR A 16 -2.27 18.59 -13.16
C THR A 16 -1.09 18.81 -12.21
N GLU A 17 -0.38 19.94 -12.29
CA GLU A 17 0.74 20.22 -11.36
C GLU A 17 0.19 20.46 -9.96
N LYS A 18 -0.85 21.30 -9.85
CA LYS A 18 -1.52 21.56 -8.58
C LYS A 18 -2.15 20.30 -7.98
N ALA A 19 -2.65 19.39 -8.83
CA ALA A 19 -3.17 18.10 -8.37
C ALA A 19 -2.05 17.20 -7.82
N LEU A 20 -0.89 17.15 -8.48
CA LEU A 20 0.27 16.38 -8.02
C LEU A 20 0.87 16.94 -6.73
N GLU A 21 0.94 18.26 -6.59
CA GLU A 21 1.36 18.91 -5.35
C GLU A 21 0.45 18.55 -4.18
N LYS A 22 -0.87 18.50 -4.41
CA LYS A 22 -1.83 18.09 -3.38
C LYS A 22 -1.65 16.62 -3.01
N VAL A 23 -1.61 15.71 -3.98
CA VAL A 23 -1.57 14.27 -3.70
C VAL A 23 -0.29 13.86 -2.97
N LYS A 24 0.84 14.53 -3.25
CA LYS A 24 2.11 14.31 -2.57
C LYS A 24 2.04 14.49 -1.05
N ASN A 25 1.11 15.32 -0.57
CA ASN A 25 0.98 15.66 0.84
C ASN A 25 -0.13 14.87 1.56
N ILE A 26 -0.81 13.95 0.87
CA ILE A 26 -1.85 13.13 1.48
C ILE A 26 -1.20 11.83 1.99
N PRO A 27 -1.08 11.63 3.32
CA PRO A 27 -0.50 10.41 3.85
C PRO A 27 -1.48 9.25 3.64
N LEU A 28 -0.97 8.14 3.10
CA LEU A 28 -1.71 6.88 3.02
C LEU A 28 -1.24 5.96 4.14
N SER A 29 -2.15 5.62 5.06
CA SER A 29 -1.84 4.65 6.11
C SER A 29 -1.85 3.25 5.51
N LEU A 30 -0.68 2.66 5.34
CA LEU A 30 -0.56 1.28 4.91
C LEU A 30 -0.78 0.34 6.09
N HIS A 31 -1.50 -0.74 5.81
CA HIS A 31 -1.80 -1.77 6.78
C HIS A 31 -0.61 -2.71 6.95
N CYS A 32 0.01 -2.71 8.13
CA CYS A 32 1.22 -3.49 8.42
C CYS A 32 1.02 -5.01 8.32
N TRP A 33 -0.20 -5.50 8.53
CA TRP A 33 -0.52 -6.93 8.47
C TRP A 33 -0.51 -7.53 7.06
N GLN A 34 -0.27 -6.73 6.03
CA GLN A 34 -0.07 -7.23 4.67
C GLN A 34 1.28 -7.96 4.54
N GLY A 35 2.30 -7.56 5.30
CA GLY A 35 3.66 -8.14 5.18
C GLY A 35 3.83 -9.48 5.89
N ASP A 36 2.99 -9.80 6.87
CA ASP A 36 3.08 -11.01 7.69
C ASP A 36 1.85 -11.93 7.55
N ASP A 37 1.02 -11.70 6.53
CA ASP A 37 -0.25 -12.38 6.30
C ASP A 37 -1.17 -12.37 7.55
N VAL A 38 -1.20 -11.27 8.31
CA VAL A 38 -1.98 -11.16 9.56
C VAL A 38 -1.49 -12.13 10.66
N GLY A 39 -0.28 -12.67 10.52
CA GLY A 39 0.28 -13.65 11.45
C GLY A 39 0.53 -13.09 12.85
N GLY A 40 0.92 -11.82 12.96
CA GLY A 40 1.31 -11.20 14.22
C GLY A 40 2.53 -11.86 14.87
N PHE A 41 3.00 -11.29 15.98
CA PHE A 41 4.18 -11.79 16.70
C PHE A 41 3.87 -12.36 18.10
N GLU A 42 2.62 -12.27 18.56
CA GLU A 42 2.22 -12.70 19.92
C GLU A 42 1.92 -14.20 20.01
N ASN A 43 1.31 -14.81 19.00
CA ASN A 43 0.93 -16.23 19.01
C ASN A 43 1.10 -16.87 17.62
N LYS A 44 1.77 -18.03 17.54
CA LYS A 44 1.90 -18.81 16.30
C LYS A 44 0.65 -19.65 15.99
N SER A 45 -0.52 -19.10 16.23
CA SER A 45 -1.80 -19.77 16.05
C SER A 45 -2.35 -19.52 14.65
N PHE A 46 -3.25 -20.39 14.18
CA PHE A 46 -3.95 -20.17 12.92
C PHE A 46 -4.84 -18.91 12.98
N LEU A 47 -4.99 -18.22 11.85
CA LEU A 47 -5.94 -17.11 11.72
C LEU A 47 -7.37 -17.58 12.03
N THR A 48 -8.05 -16.81 12.87
CA THR A 48 -9.46 -17.05 13.25
C THR A 48 -10.25 -15.74 13.16
N GLY A 49 -11.58 -15.79 13.31
CA GLY A 49 -12.44 -14.60 13.26
C GLY A 49 -13.07 -14.29 11.90
N GLY A 50 -13.06 -15.25 10.96
CA GLY A 50 -13.76 -15.12 9.67
C GLY A 50 -12.96 -14.45 8.55
N ILE A 51 -11.69 -14.15 8.79
CA ILE A 51 -10.74 -13.62 7.80
C ILE A 51 -9.62 -14.64 7.54
N GLN A 52 -9.19 -14.76 6.29
CA GLN A 52 -8.18 -15.71 5.86
C GLN A 52 -7.31 -15.10 4.76
N THR A 53 -5.99 -15.30 4.85
CA THR A 53 -5.05 -15.05 3.75
C THR A 53 -4.94 -16.31 2.88
N THR A 54 -4.95 -16.13 1.55
CA THR A 54 -4.93 -17.25 0.59
C THR A 54 -3.72 -17.15 -0.33
N GLY A 55 -2.97 -18.26 -0.45
CA GLY A 55 -1.74 -18.33 -1.25
C GLY A 55 -0.52 -18.58 -0.37
N ASN A 56 0.40 -19.43 -0.84
CA ASN A 56 1.63 -19.81 -0.13
C ASN A 56 2.87 -19.22 -0.84
N TYR A 57 2.83 -17.94 -1.18
CA TYR A 57 3.98 -17.29 -1.83
C TYR A 57 5.14 -17.17 -0.83
N PRO A 58 6.38 -17.58 -1.17
CA PRO A 58 7.50 -17.51 -0.25
C PRO A 58 7.91 -16.04 0.00
N GLY A 59 8.40 -15.75 1.21
CA GLY A 59 8.96 -14.43 1.55
C GLY A 59 8.20 -13.61 2.58
N LYS A 60 7.11 -14.13 3.19
CA LYS A 60 6.41 -13.41 4.25
C LYS A 60 7.32 -13.11 5.45
N ALA A 61 7.14 -11.92 6.05
CA ALA A 61 7.88 -11.52 7.23
C ALA A 61 7.53 -12.40 8.43
N ARG A 62 8.54 -12.74 9.22
CA ARG A 62 8.46 -13.65 10.39
C ARG A 62 8.81 -12.95 11.70
N ASN A 63 9.31 -11.73 11.62
CA ASN A 63 9.70 -10.91 12.76
C ASN A 63 9.58 -9.41 12.40
N TYR A 64 9.63 -8.56 13.43
CA TYR A 64 9.50 -7.10 13.29
C TYR A 64 10.53 -6.48 12.33
N THR A 65 11.76 -6.98 12.34
CA THR A 65 12.83 -6.46 11.46
C THR A 65 12.56 -6.76 9.99
N GLU A 66 11.94 -7.90 9.67
CA GLU A 66 11.52 -8.24 8.31
C GLU A 66 10.37 -7.32 7.85
N VAL A 67 9.32 -7.13 8.66
CA VAL A 67 8.18 -6.23 8.30
C VAL A 67 8.62 -4.79 8.06
N MET A 68 9.64 -4.30 8.76
CA MET A 68 10.14 -2.93 8.59
C MET A 68 11.02 -2.75 7.35
N ASN A 69 11.56 -3.84 6.78
CA ASN A 69 12.43 -3.82 5.61
C ASN A 69 11.69 -4.23 4.31
N ASP A 70 10.45 -4.72 4.41
CA ASP A 70 9.54 -5.03 3.31
C ASP A 70 8.78 -3.78 2.82
#